data_AF-T1HK84-F1
#
_entry.id   AF-T1HK84-F1
#
_cell.length_a   1.000
_cell.length_b   1.000
_cell.length_c   1.000
_cell.angle_alpha   90.00
_cell.angle_beta   90.00
_cell.angle_gamma   90.00
#
_symmetry.space_group_name_H-M   'P 1'
#
loop_
_entity.id
_entity.type
_entity.pdbx_description
1 polymer ?
#
loop_
_entity_poly.entity_id
_entity_poly.type
_entity_poly.pdbx_seq_one_letter_code
_entity_poly.pdbx_strand_id
1 'polypeptide(L)'
;MSDSYYLDAFYTTMVFSSLETVCGMGVSLLLAALVDYVLRCRRLYQTLFILPYAVAPVVAAALWMFLFSPGGLITYGLSLWGYDWNHATHSGQLCGAVGGVDAAGGWLDGPSVPLCGTQGQLLRGAPMIENRRGLDIFSHLMLIVGVLAILFPLYVAVVAATLDNQAVFQTPMTLLPGTQLWDNLVYVWHHGAGSNNAPFGKMLFNSAVMALAITFGKITVSILSAYAIVYFRFPCRSLFFWMIFLTLMLPVEVRIFPTVEVIAHLNMTDSMTGLTLPLMASATATFLFRQFFMTLPDELMEAARIDGASPMRFFFDMVLPLSRTNLAALF
;
A
#
# COMPACT_ATOMS: atom_id res chain seq x y z
N MET A 1 -3.93 -1.10 -35.24
CA MET A 1 -4.74 -1.95 -34.33
C MET A 1 -4.54 -3.46 -34.58
N SER A 2 -3.71 -3.90 -35.53
CA SER A 2 -3.41 -5.31 -35.81
C SER A 2 -1.96 -5.69 -35.45
N ASP A 3 -1.39 -5.03 -34.46
CA ASP A 3 -0.02 -5.33 -34.02
C ASP A 3 -0.07 -6.55 -33.10
N SER A 4 0.59 -7.65 -33.49
CA SER A 4 0.56 -8.91 -32.74
C SER A 4 1.11 -8.75 -31.34
N TYR A 5 2.07 -7.84 -31.15
CA TYR A 5 2.61 -7.50 -29.83
C TYR A 5 1.56 -6.89 -28.89
N TYR A 6 0.63 -6.10 -29.42
CA TYR A 6 -0.43 -5.50 -28.60
C TYR A 6 -1.41 -6.56 -28.11
N LEU A 7 -1.77 -7.51 -28.98
CA LEU A 7 -2.66 -8.62 -28.61
C LEU A 7 -2.00 -9.59 -27.63
N ASP A 8 -0.71 -9.90 -27.82
CA ASP A 8 0.05 -10.74 -26.90
C ASP A 8 0.22 -10.08 -25.53
N ALA A 9 0.52 -8.78 -25.50
CA ALA A 9 0.59 -8.01 -24.25
C ALA A 9 -0.77 -7.97 -23.54
N PHE A 10 -1.87 -7.78 -24.29
CA PHE A 10 -3.21 -7.76 -23.74
C PHE A 10 -3.63 -9.13 -23.18
N TYR A 11 -3.37 -10.21 -23.93
CA TYR A 11 -3.63 -11.59 -23.49
C TYR A 11 -2.83 -11.94 -22.24
N THR A 12 -1.53 -11.61 -22.23
CA THR A 12 -0.65 -11.82 -21.06
C THR A 12 -1.17 -11.04 -19.85
N THR A 13 -1.54 -9.77 -20.04
CA THR A 13 -2.10 -8.94 -18.97
C THR A 13 -3.40 -9.54 -18.43
N MET A 14 -4.28 -10.04 -19.29
CA MET A 14 -5.56 -10.63 -18.91
C MET A 14 -5.40 -11.94 -18.15
N VAL A 15 -4.53 -12.84 -18.63
CA VAL A 15 -4.21 -14.11 -17.95
C VAL A 15 -3.57 -13.82 -16.59
N PHE A 16 -2.59 -12.92 -16.54
CA PHE A 16 -1.94 -12.53 -15.29
C PHE A 16 -2.96 -11.94 -14.29
N SER A 17 -3.78 -10.97 -14.72
CA SER A 17 -4.75 -10.29 -13.85
C SER A 17 -5.83 -11.25 -13.34
N SER A 18 -6.32 -12.16 -14.18
CA SER A 18 -7.34 -13.14 -13.78
C SER A 18 -6.78 -14.16 -12.79
N LEU A 19 -5.57 -14.68 -13.05
CA LEU A 19 -4.90 -15.63 -12.16
C LEU A 19 -4.54 -14.99 -10.82
N GLU A 20 -3.96 -13.79 -10.84
CA GLU A 20 -3.65 -13.02 -9.64
C GLU A 20 -4.92 -12.76 -8.82
N THR A 21 -6.01 -12.37 -9.46
CA THR A 21 -7.28 -12.09 -8.77
C THR A 21 -7.84 -13.34 -8.11
N VAL A 22 -7.95 -14.45 -8.86
CA VAL A 22 -8.56 -15.69 -8.34
C VAL A 22 -7.70 -16.32 -7.26
N CYS A 23 -6.41 -16.51 -7.53
CA CYS A 23 -5.50 -17.13 -6.57
C CYS A 23 -5.26 -16.21 -5.37
N GLY A 24 -5.03 -14.92 -5.60
CA GLY A 24 -4.80 -13.91 -4.56
C GLY A 24 -6.00 -13.75 -3.64
N MET A 25 -7.22 -13.62 -4.18
CA MET A 25 -8.44 -13.55 -3.37
C MET A 25 -8.70 -14.86 -2.63
N GLY A 26 -8.52 -16.01 -3.28
CA GLY A 26 -8.71 -17.32 -2.65
C GLY A 26 -7.78 -17.53 -1.44
N VAL A 27 -6.48 -17.27 -1.62
CA VAL A 27 -5.49 -17.39 -0.54
C VAL A 27 -5.73 -16.35 0.56
N SER A 28 -6.01 -15.10 0.21
CA SER A 28 -6.23 -14.04 1.20
C SER A 28 -7.51 -14.28 2.03
N LEU A 29 -8.61 -14.71 1.42
CA LEU A 29 -9.84 -15.07 2.13
C LEU A 29 -9.63 -16.27 3.05
N LEU A 30 -8.90 -17.30 2.59
CA LEU A 30 -8.57 -18.45 3.41
C LEU A 30 -7.72 -18.05 4.62
N LEU A 31 -6.66 -17.28 4.42
CA LEU A 31 -5.82 -16.80 5.53
C LEU A 31 -6.60 -15.90 6.49
N ALA A 32 -7.45 -15.00 5.98
CA ALA A 32 -8.29 -14.14 6.80
C ALA A 32 -9.27 -14.96 7.67
N ALA A 33 -9.92 -15.97 7.08
CA ALA A 33 -10.80 -16.86 7.82
C ALA A 33 -10.05 -17.64 8.92
N LEU A 34 -8.83 -18.09 8.65
CA LEU A 34 -7.99 -18.79 9.63
C LEU A 34 -7.52 -17.87 10.77
N VAL A 35 -7.12 -16.62 10.47
CA VAL A 35 -6.76 -15.63 11.49
C VAL A 35 -7.93 -15.34 12.43
N ASP A 36 -9.14 -15.24 11.88
CA ASP A 36 -10.35 -14.95 12.66
C ASP A 36 -10.87 -16.15 13.44
N TYR A 37 -10.60 -17.36 12.95
CA TYR A 37 -10.88 -18.62 13.65
C TYR A 37 -9.95 -18.83 14.87
N VAL A 38 -8.67 -18.47 14.76
CA VAL A 38 -7.68 -18.62 15.84
C VAL A 38 -7.88 -17.55 16.92
N LEU A 39 -8.68 -17.86 17.96
CA LEU A 39 -8.97 -16.94 19.07
C LEU A 39 -7.75 -16.62 19.96
N ARG A 40 -6.75 -17.52 20.01
CA ARG A 40 -5.56 -17.38 20.85
C ARG A 40 -4.38 -16.90 19.98
N CYS A 41 -3.86 -15.70 20.24
CA CYS A 41 -2.81 -15.02 19.47
C CYS A 41 -3.22 -14.36 18.13
N ARG A 42 -4.53 -14.15 17.86
CA ARG A 42 -5.01 -13.41 16.68
C ARG A 42 -4.26 -12.09 16.44
N ARG A 43 -4.08 -11.30 17.51
CA ARG A 43 -3.37 -10.01 17.44
C ARG A 43 -1.92 -10.17 16.97
N LEU A 44 -1.23 -11.23 17.38
CA LEU A 44 0.16 -11.46 16.99
C LEU A 44 0.26 -11.79 15.50
N TYR A 45 -0.60 -12.69 14.99
CA TYR A 45 -0.65 -13.00 13.57
C TYR A 45 -1.02 -11.77 12.74
N GLN A 46 -2.03 -11.00 13.15
CA GLN A 46 -2.42 -9.76 12.47
C GLN A 46 -1.25 -8.77 12.36
N THR A 47 -0.53 -8.53 13.47
CA THR A 47 0.63 -7.64 13.44
C THR A 47 1.73 -8.15 12.49
N LEU A 48 2.01 -9.46 12.47
CA LEU A 48 3.03 -10.03 11.60
C LEU A 48 2.65 -10.00 10.12
N PHE A 49 1.36 -10.20 9.78
CA PHE A 49 0.87 -10.07 8.40
C PHE A 49 0.85 -8.63 7.89
N ILE A 50 0.74 -7.64 8.79
CA ILE A 50 0.76 -6.22 8.44
C ILE A 50 2.19 -5.69 8.29
N LEU A 51 3.18 -6.26 8.98
CA LEU A 51 4.57 -5.78 8.97
C LEU A 51 5.18 -5.60 7.57
N PRO A 52 4.95 -6.50 6.59
CA PRO A 52 5.38 -6.34 5.20
C PRO A 52 4.75 -5.12 4.50
N TYR A 53 3.53 -4.71 4.87
CA TYR A 53 2.92 -3.48 4.35
C TYR A 53 3.59 -2.21 4.88
N ALA A 54 4.37 -2.30 5.96
CA ALA A 54 5.23 -1.20 6.40
C ALA A 54 6.47 -1.04 5.51
N VAL A 55 6.83 -2.06 4.73
CA VAL A 55 7.90 -1.98 3.73
C VAL A 55 7.36 -1.27 2.50
N ALA A 56 8.05 -0.23 2.03
CA ALA A 56 7.64 0.49 0.83
C ALA A 56 7.51 -0.46 -0.37
N PRO A 57 6.48 -0.34 -1.22
CA PRO A 57 6.28 -1.23 -2.37
C PRO A 57 7.51 -1.36 -3.27
N VAL A 58 8.26 -0.26 -3.44
CA VAL A 58 9.51 -0.22 -4.21
C VAL A 58 10.59 -1.11 -3.58
N VAL A 59 10.70 -1.11 -2.24
CA VAL A 59 11.65 -1.96 -1.51
C VAL A 59 11.23 -3.42 -1.62
N ALA A 60 9.94 -3.72 -1.43
CA ALA A 60 9.42 -5.07 -1.61
C ALA A 60 9.70 -5.59 -3.04
N ALA A 61 9.43 -4.78 -4.06
CA ALA A 61 9.73 -5.11 -5.45
C ALA A 61 11.22 -5.37 -5.68
N ALA A 62 12.11 -4.54 -5.11
CA ALA A 62 13.55 -4.73 -5.20
C ALA A 62 14.01 -6.05 -4.53
N LEU A 63 13.44 -6.40 -3.37
CA LEU A 63 13.75 -7.66 -2.68
C LEU A 63 13.32 -8.88 -3.49
N TRP A 64 12.11 -8.83 -4.06
CA TRP A 64 11.63 -9.90 -4.93
C TRP A 64 12.44 -10.00 -6.22
N MET A 65 12.77 -8.87 -6.84
CA MET A 65 13.65 -8.82 -8.02
C MET A 65 15.02 -9.43 -7.71
N PHE A 66 15.59 -9.16 -6.53
CA PHE A 66 16.84 -9.75 -6.08
C PHE A 66 16.73 -11.28 -5.92
N LEU A 67 15.66 -11.77 -5.28
CA LEU A 67 15.44 -13.21 -5.09
C LEU A 67 15.23 -13.99 -6.40
N PHE A 68 14.58 -13.37 -7.38
CA PHE A 68 14.34 -13.91 -8.72
C PHE A 68 15.43 -13.59 -9.75
N SER A 69 16.52 -12.95 -9.32
CA SER A 69 17.67 -12.68 -10.19
C SER A 69 18.36 -14.00 -10.61
N PRO A 70 19.07 -14.04 -11.75
CA PRO A 70 19.81 -15.22 -12.15
C PRO A 70 20.89 -15.53 -11.10
N GLY A 71 20.79 -16.68 -10.43
CA GLY A 71 21.64 -17.04 -9.29
C GLY A 71 21.07 -16.65 -7.90
N GLY A 72 19.94 -15.95 -7.86
CA GLY A 72 19.19 -15.70 -6.64
C GLY A 72 18.67 -16.98 -5.96
N LEU A 73 18.28 -16.86 -4.69
CA LEU A 73 17.87 -18.01 -3.88
C LEU A 73 16.67 -18.78 -4.45
N ILE A 74 15.68 -18.07 -5.01
CA ILE A 74 14.49 -18.72 -5.59
C ILE A 74 14.85 -19.39 -6.92
N THR A 75 15.68 -18.76 -7.74
CA THR A 75 16.07 -19.31 -9.05
C THR A 75 16.97 -20.53 -8.89
N TYR A 76 17.87 -20.52 -7.89
CA TYR A 76 18.61 -21.70 -7.46
C TYR A 76 17.68 -22.82 -6.93
N GLY A 77 16.68 -22.48 -6.12
CA GLY A 77 15.69 -23.46 -5.66
C GLY A 77 14.92 -24.11 -6.81
N LEU A 78 14.55 -23.34 -7.83
CA LEU A 78 13.90 -23.83 -9.04
C LEU A 78 14.81 -24.71 -9.89
N SER A 79 16.11 -24.38 -10.00
CA SER A 79 17.07 -25.17 -10.77
C SER A 79 17.31 -26.56 -10.15
N LEU A 80 17.21 -26.69 -8.83
CA LEU A 80 17.21 -28.00 -8.15
C LEU A 80 16.03 -28.89 -8.58
N TRP A 81 14.92 -28.29 -9.00
CA TRP A 81 13.77 -28.99 -9.56
C TRP A 81 13.80 -29.10 -11.09
N GLY A 82 14.94 -28.77 -11.71
CA GLY A 82 15.15 -28.85 -13.15
C GLY A 82 14.55 -27.68 -13.94
N TYR A 83 14.14 -26.60 -13.28
CA TYR A 83 13.58 -25.42 -13.92
C TYR A 83 14.62 -24.30 -13.99
N ASP A 84 15.13 -24.02 -15.19
CA ASP A 84 16.14 -22.98 -15.42
C ASP A 84 15.47 -21.62 -15.64
N TRP A 85 15.25 -20.90 -14.53
CA TRP A 85 14.65 -19.57 -14.59
C TRP A 85 15.69 -18.51 -14.92
N ASN A 86 15.61 -17.96 -16.15
CA ASN A 86 16.45 -16.84 -16.57
C ASN A 86 15.64 -15.78 -17.35
N HIS A 87 15.27 -14.70 -16.65
CA HIS A 87 14.49 -13.60 -17.22
C HIS A 87 15.27 -12.75 -18.25
N ALA A 88 16.60 -12.86 -18.28
CA ALA A 88 17.45 -12.10 -19.21
C ALA A 88 17.62 -12.77 -20.57
N THR A 89 17.48 -14.10 -20.65
CA THR A 89 17.61 -14.88 -21.90
C THR A 89 16.27 -15.41 -22.43
N HIS A 90 15.25 -15.52 -21.58
CA HIS A 90 13.92 -16.00 -21.95
C HIS A 90 12.81 -15.04 -21.51
N SER A 91 12.61 -13.95 -22.24
CA SER A 91 11.52 -12.99 -21.99
C SER A 91 10.10 -13.58 -22.16
N GLY A 92 9.97 -14.77 -22.75
CA GLY A 92 8.70 -15.48 -23.00
C GLY A 92 8.35 -16.64 -22.05
N GLN A 93 9.20 -16.98 -21.07
CA GLN A 93 8.97 -18.16 -20.21
C GLN A 93 8.09 -17.91 -18.98
N LEU A 94 7.52 -16.72 -18.82
CA LEU A 94 6.45 -16.45 -17.85
C LEU A 94 5.14 -17.22 -18.14
N CYS A 95 5.03 -17.89 -19.30
CA CYS A 95 3.79 -18.52 -19.78
C CYS A 95 3.86 -20.05 -19.96
N GLY A 96 4.91 -20.70 -19.45
CA GLY A 96 5.26 -22.09 -19.78
C GLY A 96 4.84 -23.15 -18.77
N ALA A 97 3.66 -23.08 -18.14
CA ALA A 97 3.19 -24.17 -17.29
C ALA A 97 1.67 -24.35 -17.35
N VAL A 98 1.28 -25.34 -18.17
CA VAL A 98 0.10 -26.19 -18.04
C VAL A 98 -1.26 -25.62 -18.49
N GLY A 99 -1.53 -25.80 -19.78
CA GLY A 99 -2.45 -26.84 -20.25
C GLY A 99 -3.88 -26.86 -19.67
N GLY A 100 -4.77 -26.15 -20.36
CA GLY A 100 -6.08 -26.64 -20.80
C GLY A 100 -7.04 -27.19 -19.76
N VAL A 101 -8.05 -26.39 -19.40
CA VAL A 101 -9.43 -26.89 -19.35
C VAL A 101 -10.38 -25.78 -19.77
N ASP A 102 -11.07 -26.03 -20.88
CA ASP A 102 -12.22 -25.27 -21.36
C ASP A 102 -13.42 -25.50 -20.44
N ALA A 103 -14.04 -24.41 -19.97
CA ALA A 103 -15.47 -24.40 -19.65
C ALA A 103 -16.02 -22.99 -19.82
N ALA A 104 -16.74 -22.82 -20.92
CA ALA A 104 -17.43 -21.61 -21.31
C ALA A 104 -18.68 -21.32 -20.45
N GLY A 105 -18.99 -20.03 -20.33
CA GLY A 105 -20.37 -19.55 -20.49
C GLY A 105 -21.03 -18.94 -19.26
N GLY A 106 -21.61 -17.74 -19.44
CA GLY A 106 -22.84 -17.39 -18.73
C GLY A 106 -22.86 -16.08 -17.94
N TRP A 107 -22.93 -14.96 -18.67
CA TRP A 107 -23.77 -13.76 -18.44
C TRP A 107 -24.03 -13.15 -17.04
N LEU A 108 -23.89 -11.82 -17.07
CA LEU A 108 -24.61 -10.78 -16.34
C LEU A 108 -26.03 -11.16 -15.90
N ASP A 109 -26.34 -10.96 -14.61
CA ASP A 109 -27.49 -10.18 -14.08
C ASP A 109 -27.78 -10.54 -12.61
N GLY A 110 -27.85 -9.54 -11.72
CA GLY A 110 -28.40 -9.70 -10.37
C GLY A 110 -27.99 -8.59 -9.39
N PRO A 111 -28.91 -8.10 -8.52
CA PRO A 111 -29.07 -6.67 -8.24
C PRO A 111 -28.31 -6.11 -7.03
N SER A 112 -28.28 -4.78 -6.97
CA SER A 112 -27.85 -3.93 -5.86
C SER A 112 -28.51 -4.29 -4.52
N VAL A 113 -27.68 -4.46 -3.48
CA VAL A 113 -28.14 -4.63 -2.10
C VAL A 113 -28.24 -3.26 -1.41
N PRO A 114 -29.37 -2.90 -0.80
CA PRO A 114 -29.52 -1.65 -0.07
C PRO A 114 -28.91 -1.74 1.33
N LEU A 115 -28.14 -0.73 1.72
CA LEU A 115 -27.69 -0.50 3.09
C LEU A 115 -28.82 0.18 3.88
N CYS A 116 -29.59 -0.59 4.64
CA CYS A 116 -30.49 -0.05 5.66
C CYS A 116 -29.78 -0.10 7.01
N GLY A 117 -29.53 1.08 7.60
CA GLY A 117 -29.11 1.19 8.99
C GLY A 117 -30.31 1.02 9.93
N THR A 118 -30.10 0.31 11.03
CA THR A 118 -30.71 0.61 12.33
C THR A 118 -30.01 -0.19 13.43
N GLN A 119 -29.65 0.51 14.50
CA GLN A 119 -29.16 -0.05 15.76
C GLN A 119 -30.19 -1.01 16.38
N GLY A 120 -29.70 -2.10 16.97
CA GLY A 120 -30.54 -3.02 17.75
C GLY A 120 -29.79 -4.25 18.24
N GLN A 121 -29.13 -4.09 19.38
CA GLN A 121 -28.54 -5.09 20.27
C GLN A 121 -29.26 -6.46 20.38
N LEU A 122 -28.49 -7.50 20.74
CA LEU A 122 -28.87 -8.87 21.17
C LEU A 122 -28.98 -9.86 19.99
N LEU A 123 -27.93 -10.61 19.64
CA LEU A 123 -27.48 -11.81 20.34
C LEU A 123 -25.97 -11.99 20.15
N ARG A 124 -25.20 -11.99 21.25
CA ARG A 124 -23.88 -12.61 21.27
C ARG A 124 -24.07 -14.12 21.08
N GLY A 125 -24.15 -14.56 19.84
CA GLY A 125 -23.63 -15.87 19.46
C GLY A 125 -22.12 -15.75 19.52
N ALA A 126 -21.51 -16.05 20.67
CA ALA A 126 -20.11 -16.44 20.66
C ALA A 126 -19.97 -17.54 19.61
N PRO A 127 -19.00 -17.48 18.67
CA PRO A 127 -18.80 -18.59 17.76
C PRO A 127 -18.67 -19.85 18.61
N MET A 128 -19.56 -20.81 18.34
CA MET A 128 -19.59 -22.10 19.02
C MET A 128 -18.17 -22.66 18.95
N ILE A 129 -17.51 -22.75 20.10
CA ILE A 129 -16.15 -23.27 20.23
C ILE A 129 -16.25 -24.76 19.95
N GLU A 130 -16.23 -25.12 18.68
CA GLU A 130 -15.96 -26.49 18.28
C GLU A 130 -14.44 -26.64 18.32
N ASN A 131 -13.93 -26.90 19.53
CA ASN A 131 -12.52 -27.11 19.84
C ASN A 131 -12.02 -28.41 19.19
N ARG A 132 -11.95 -28.42 17.86
CA ARG A 132 -11.34 -29.50 17.09
C ARG A 132 -9.84 -29.20 17.05
N ARG A 133 -9.10 -29.82 17.97
CA ARG A 133 -7.63 -29.71 18.09
C ARG A 133 -6.89 -29.82 16.74
N GLY A 134 -7.40 -30.62 15.81
CA GLY A 134 -6.83 -30.75 14.46
C GLY A 134 -6.96 -29.49 13.60
N LEU A 135 -8.11 -28.80 13.66
CA LEU A 135 -8.33 -27.57 12.90
C LEU A 135 -7.50 -26.42 13.46
N ASP A 136 -7.31 -26.37 14.78
CA ASP A 136 -6.46 -25.37 15.42
C ASP A 136 -4.98 -25.56 15.02
N ILE A 137 -4.48 -26.80 15.05
CA ILE A 137 -3.11 -27.11 14.62
C ILE A 137 -2.92 -26.78 13.14
N PHE A 138 -3.87 -27.17 12.29
CA PHE A 138 -3.85 -26.84 10.87
C PHE A 138 -3.84 -25.34 10.62
N SER A 139 -4.68 -24.58 11.32
CA SER A 139 -4.74 -23.12 11.24
C SER A 139 -3.42 -22.48 11.64
N HIS A 140 -2.86 -22.87 12.79
CA HIS A 140 -1.55 -22.37 13.23
C HIS A 140 -0.43 -22.71 12.25
N LEU A 141 -0.38 -23.94 11.72
CA LEU A 141 0.62 -24.34 10.74
C LEU A 141 0.52 -23.50 9.47
N MET A 142 -0.68 -23.36 8.92
CA MET A 142 -0.94 -22.57 7.70
C MET A 142 -0.58 -21.10 7.91
N LEU A 143 -0.94 -20.52 9.06
CA LEU A 143 -0.60 -19.13 9.39
C LEU A 143 0.91 -18.94 9.59
N ILE A 144 1.60 -19.88 10.22
CA ILE A 144 3.06 -19.84 10.38
C ILE A 144 3.74 -19.91 9.01
N VAL A 145 3.30 -20.81 8.13
CA VAL A 145 3.82 -20.90 6.75
C VAL A 145 3.57 -19.59 5.99
N GLY A 146 2.37 -19.02 6.12
CA GLY A 146 2.05 -17.71 5.53
C GLY A 146 2.95 -16.59 6.04
N VAL A 147 3.15 -16.48 7.36
CA VAL A 147 4.05 -15.48 7.95
C VAL A 147 5.50 -15.69 7.48
N LEU A 148 5.99 -16.93 7.46
CA LEU A 148 7.33 -17.24 6.98
C LEU A 148 7.52 -16.85 5.52
N ALA A 149 6.55 -17.15 4.66
CA ALA A 149 6.61 -16.79 3.24
C ALA A 149 6.73 -15.28 3.02
N ILE A 150 5.99 -14.47 3.78
CA ILE A 150 6.01 -13.02 3.61
C ILE A 150 7.22 -12.36 4.30
N LEU A 151 7.69 -12.92 5.43
CA LEU A 151 8.89 -12.41 6.10
C LEU A 151 10.20 -12.89 5.47
N PHE A 152 10.18 -13.93 4.64
CA PHE A 152 11.39 -14.49 4.03
C PHE A 152 12.22 -13.48 3.22
N PRO A 153 11.65 -12.65 2.31
CA PRO A 153 12.44 -11.63 1.61
C PRO A 153 13.06 -10.60 2.55
N LEU A 154 12.37 -10.23 3.63
CA LEU A 154 12.90 -9.31 4.64
C LEU A 154 14.05 -9.95 5.43
N TYR A 155 13.94 -11.23 5.76
CA TYR A 155 15.02 -11.99 6.39
C TYR A 155 16.25 -12.04 5.49
N VAL A 156 16.08 -12.35 4.21
CA VAL A 156 17.18 -12.36 3.23
C VAL A 156 17.81 -10.98 3.11
N ALA A 157 17.03 -9.89 3.15
CA ALA A 157 17.58 -8.53 3.17
C ALA A 157 18.48 -8.26 4.39
N VAL A 158 18.05 -8.71 5.57
CA VAL A 158 18.82 -8.56 6.81
C VAL A 158 20.11 -9.39 6.75
N VAL A 159 20.03 -10.63 6.26
CA VAL A 159 21.23 -11.47 6.06
C VAL A 159 22.15 -10.82 5.02
N ALA A 160 21.63 -10.35 3.89
CA ALA A 160 22.41 -9.64 2.88
C ALA A 160 23.16 -8.43 3.46
N ALA A 161 22.51 -7.66 4.32
CA ALA A 161 23.14 -6.51 4.98
C ALA A 161 24.30 -6.90 5.93
N THR A 162 24.36 -8.14 6.38
CA THR A 162 25.42 -8.64 7.29
C THR A 162 26.63 -9.23 6.55
N LEU A 163 26.51 -9.44 5.24
CA LEU A 163 27.49 -10.14 4.41
C LEU A 163 28.43 -9.15 3.70
N ASP A 164 29.55 -9.66 3.22
CA ASP A 164 30.46 -8.93 2.34
C ASP A 164 29.99 -9.01 0.88
N ASN A 165 30.51 -8.12 0.02
CA ASN A 165 30.11 -8.06 -1.39
C ASN A 165 30.31 -9.40 -2.11
N GLN A 166 31.34 -10.18 -1.77
CA GLN A 166 31.58 -11.46 -2.44
C GLN A 166 30.53 -12.50 -2.03
N ALA A 167 30.21 -12.63 -0.74
CA ALA A 167 29.21 -13.61 -0.29
C ALA A 167 27.77 -13.28 -0.74
N VAL A 168 27.44 -12.00 -0.95
CA VAL A 168 26.11 -11.60 -1.47
C VAL A 168 25.89 -12.06 -2.91
N PHE A 169 26.94 -12.05 -3.75
CA PHE A 169 26.87 -12.43 -5.16
C PHE A 169 27.31 -13.88 -5.45
N GLN A 170 27.60 -14.68 -4.42
CA GLN A 170 27.85 -16.11 -4.57
C GLN A 170 26.56 -16.89 -4.79
N THR A 171 26.64 -17.99 -5.55
CA THR A 171 25.48 -18.84 -5.88
C THR A 171 25.68 -20.25 -5.30
N PRO A 172 24.86 -20.69 -4.32
CA PRO A 172 23.80 -19.94 -3.62
C PRO A 172 24.36 -18.97 -2.57
N MET A 173 23.63 -17.87 -2.35
CA MET A 173 23.91 -16.93 -1.27
C MET A 173 23.73 -17.62 0.09
N THR A 174 24.64 -17.39 1.04
CA THR A 174 24.46 -17.92 2.39
C THR A 174 23.26 -17.30 3.09
N LEU A 175 22.45 -18.13 3.75
CA LEU A 175 21.31 -17.69 4.56
C LEU A 175 21.70 -17.40 6.01
N LEU A 176 22.97 -17.60 6.37
CA LEU A 176 23.44 -17.33 7.72
C LEU A 176 23.96 -15.89 7.83
N PRO A 177 23.61 -15.15 8.91
CA PRO A 177 24.13 -13.82 9.14
C PRO A 177 25.67 -13.81 9.20
N GLY A 178 26.28 -12.87 8.49
CA GLY A 178 27.71 -12.55 8.56
C GLY A 178 28.05 -11.61 9.72
N THR A 179 29.29 -11.14 9.74
CA THR A 179 29.84 -10.29 10.81
C THR A 179 29.96 -8.81 10.44
N GLN A 180 29.67 -8.44 9.19
CA GLN A 180 29.99 -7.12 8.61
C GLN A 180 28.85 -6.09 8.74
N LEU A 181 27.80 -6.39 9.51
CA LEU A 181 26.58 -5.56 9.57
C LEU A 181 26.89 -4.10 9.94
N TRP A 182 27.71 -3.86 10.97
CA TRP A 182 27.99 -2.50 11.42
C TRP A 182 28.85 -1.73 10.43
N ASP A 183 29.86 -2.37 9.86
CA ASP A 183 30.74 -1.75 8.88
C ASP A 183 29.96 -1.38 7.61
N ASN A 184 29.06 -2.26 7.15
CA ASN A 184 28.16 -2.00 6.03
C ASN A 184 27.20 -0.83 6.31
N LEU A 185 26.61 -0.77 7.50
CA LEU A 185 25.70 0.32 7.87
C LEU A 185 26.41 1.68 7.95
N VAL A 186 27.58 1.74 8.59
CA VAL A 186 28.37 2.98 8.67
C VAL A 186 28.87 3.39 7.28
N TYR A 187 29.33 2.43 6.47
CA TYR A 187 29.75 2.68 5.10
C TYR A 187 28.62 3.30 4.28
N VAL A 188 27.45 2.66 4.23
CA VAL A 188 26.29 3.16 3.46
C VAL A 188 25.78 4.49 4.00
N TRP A 189 25.79 4.68 5.32
CA TRP A 189 25.36 5.94 5.95
C TRP A 189 26.14 7.16 5.42
N HIS A 190 27.47 7.01 5.27
CA HIS A 190 28.37 8.09 4.86
C HIS A 190 28.70 8.12 3.36
N HIS A 191 28.79 6.97 2.70
CA HIS A 191 29.26 6.85 1.31
C HIS A 191 28.14 6.48 0.32
N GLY A 192 27.00 5.98 0.81
CA GLY A 192 25.91 5.50 -0.03
C GLY A 192 26.15 4.07 -0.57
N ALA A 193 25.16 3.57 -1.32
CA ALA A 193 25.24 2.24 -1.94
C ALA A 193 25.92 2.31 -3.31
N GLY A 194 27.25 2.29 -3.34
CA GLY A 194 28.05 2.32 -4.58
C GLY A 194 28.75 3.66 -4.85
N SER A 195 29.62 3.72 -5.87
CA SER A 195 30.56 4.84 -6.07
C SER A 195 29.93 6.18 -6.44
N ASN A 196 28.70 6.18 -6.98
CA ASN A 196 28.03 7.38 -7.50
C ASN A 196 26.77 7.77 -6.71
N ASN A 197 26.47 7.07 -5.61
CA ASN A 197 25.23 7.29 -4.87
C ASN A 197 25.44 8.31 -3.76
N ALA A 198 24.42 9.13 -3.51
CA ALA A 198 24.45 10.07 -2.40
C ALA A 198 24.55 9.32 -1.05
N PRO A 199 25.19 9.92 -0.03
CA PRO A 199 25.20 9.36 1.32
C PRO A 199 23.78 9.05 1.80
N PHE A 200 23.56 7.85 2.33
CA PHE A 200 22.23 7.43 2.74
C PHE A 200 21.62 8.36 3.80
N GLY A 201 22.44 8.90 4.72
CA GLY A 201 21.96 9.87 5.71
C GLY A 201 21.36 11.14 5.08
N LYS A 202 21.91 11.62 3.95
CA LYS A 202 21.35 12.77 3.22
C LYS A 202 20.04 12.41 2.52
N MET A 203 19.96 11.22 1.92
CA MET A 203 18.74 10.72 1.29
C MET A 203 17.60 10.57 2.31
N LEU A 204 17.93 10.04 3.50
CA LEU A 204 16.99 9.90 4.61
C LEU A 204 16.52 11.27 5.11
N PHE A 205 17.43 12.22 5.28
CA PHE A 205 17.08 13.59 5.70
C PHE A 205 16.17 14.28 4.67
N ASN A 206 16.51 14.23 3.39
CA ASN A 206 15.68 14.79 2.32
C ASN A 206 14.29 14.16 2.32
N SER A 207 14.20 12.84 2.44
CA SER A 207 12.93 12.12 2.50
C SER A 207 12.10 12.49 3.73
N ALA A 208 12.75 12.65 4.89
CA ALA A 208 12.08 13.08 6.12
C ALA A 208 11.51 14.51 6.00
N VAL A 209 12.30 15.44 5.45
CA VAL A 209 11.85 16.81 5.19
C VAL A 209 10.68 16.83 4.20
N MET A 210 10.78 16.08 3.11
CA MET A 210 9.71 15.94 2.12
C MET A 210 8.44 15.37 2.73
N ALA A 211 8.54 14.26 3.47
CA ALA A 211 7.41 13.59 4.09
C ALA A 211 6.67 14.51 5.06
N LEU A 212 7.40 15.25 5.91
CA LEU A 212 6.80 16.22 6.83
C LEU A 212 6.14 17.37 6.06
N ALA A 213 6.83 17.96 5.08
CA ALA A 213 6.29 19.07 4.28
C ALA A 213 5.01 18.67 3.55
N ILE A 214 5.01 17.52 2.87
CA ILE A 214 3.85 16.98 2.17
C ILE A 214 2.72 16.74 3.18
N THR A 215 3.00 16.13 4.32
CA THR A 215 1.98 15.76 5.29
C THR A 215 1.30 16.97 5.92
N PHE A 216 2.08 17.96 6.37
CA PHE A 216 1.53 19.21 6.90
C PHE A 216 0.76 20.00 5.83
N GLY A 217 1.30 20.11 4.61
CA GLY A 217 0.61 20.77 3.50
C GLY A 217 -0.70 20.06 3.13
N LYS A 218 -0.65 18.73 3.01
CA LYS A 218 -1.79 17.85 2.74
C LYS A 218 -2.89 18.03 3.75
N ILE A 219 -2.57 17.94 5.04
CA ILE A 219 -3.55 18.11 6.13
C ILE A 219 -4.15 19.51 6.09
N THR A 220 -3.32 20.55 5.97
CA THR A 220 -3.77 21.95 6.00
C THR A 220 -4.71 22.26 4.84
N VAL A 221 -4.34 21.90 3.62
CA VAL A 221 -5.16 22.16 2.42
C VAL A 221 -6.47 21.37 2.46
N SER A 222 -6.39 20.09 2.83
CA SER A 222 -7.56 19.20 2.82
C SER A 222 -8.58 19.52 3.90
N ILE A 223 -8.14 19.80 5.14
CA ILE A 223 -9.05 20.13 6.23
C ILE A 223 -9.77 21.47 5.98
N LEU A 224 -9.06 22.46 5.44
CA LEU A 224 -9.63 23.76 5.12
C LEU A 224 -10.61 23.67 3.94
N SER A 225 -10.26 22.88 2.91
CA SER A 225 -11.14 22.60 1.77
C SER A 225 -12.43 21.89 2.20
N ALA A 226 -12.32 20.85 3.03
CA ALA A 226 -13.47 20.15 3.58
C ALA A 226 -14.33 21.08 4.45
N TYR A 227 -13.71 21.91 5.29
CA TYR A 227 -14.41 22.86 6.16
C TYR A 227 -15.22 23.87 5.34
N ALA A 228 -14.61 24.41 4.27
CA ALA A 228 -15.29 25.31 3.33
C ALA A 228 -16.49 24.64 2.66
N ILE A 229 -16.34 23.41 2.16
CA ILE A 229 -17.40 22.71 1.42
C ILE A 229 -18.60 22.34 2.30
N VAL A 230 -18.37 21.97 3.57
CA VAL A 230 -19.42 21.52 4.48
C VAL A 230 -20.15 22.70 5.13
N TYR A 231 -19.41 23.62 5.74
CA TYR A 231 -20.00 24.66 6.61
C TYR A 231 -20.37 25.95 5.89
N PHE A 232 -19.78 26.25 4.72
CA PHE A 232 -20.11 27.46 3.97
C PHE A 232 -21.09 27.20 2.83
N ARG A 233 -22.08 28.09 2.70
CA ARG A 233 -23.07 28.07 1.62
C ARG A 233 -22.65 29.09 0.55
N PHE A 234 -22.02 28.62 -0.52
CA PHE A 234 -21.66 29.44 -1.68
C PHE A 234 -22.13 28.76 -2.98
N PRO A 235 -22.41 29.53 -4.06
CA PRO A 235 -22.83 28.96 -5.33
C PRO A 235 -21.76 27.99 -5.87
N CYS A 236 -22.19 26.93 -6.56
CA CYS A 236 -21.30 25.90 -7.15
C CYS A 236 -20.47 25.05 -6.17
N ARG A 237 -20.74 25.05 -4.86
CA ARG A 237 -20.00 24.18 -3.90
C ARG A 237 -19.95 22.71 -4.29
N SER A 238 -21.03 22.20 -4.88
CA SER A 238 -21.11 20.82 -5.36
C SER A 238 -20.19 20.56 -6.55
N LEU A 239 -20.05 21.53 -7.46
CA LEU A 239 -19.19 21.43 -8.63
C LEU A 239 -17.72 21.37 -8.19
N PHE A 240 -17.28 22.26 -7.31
CA PHE A 240 -15.91 22.23 -6.76
C PHE A 240 -15.60 20.90 -6.06
N PHE A 241 -16.52 20.39 -5.26
CA PHE A 241 -16.36 19.08 -4.64
C PHE A 241 -16.21 17.96 -5.68
N TRP A 242 -17.06 17.91 -6.71
CA TRP A 242 -16.97 16.91 -7.76
C TRP A 242 -15.70 17.04 -8.61
N MET A 243 -15.19 18.25 -8.86
CA MET A 243 -13.90 18.44 -9.54
C MET A 243 -12.74 17.84 -8.73
N ILE A 244 -12.72 18.07 -7.40
CA ILE A 244 -11.73 17.46 -6.51
C ILE A 244 -11.88 15.94 -6.53
N PHE A 245 -13.10 15.44 -6.39
CA PHE A 245 -13.37 14.01 -6.35
C PHE A 245 -12.97 13.28 -7.65
N LEU A 246 -13.18 13.91 -8.81
CA LEU A 246 -12.82 13.34 -10.12
C LEU A 246 -11.32 13.05 -10.22
N THR A 247 -10.46 13.81 -9.54
CA THR A 247 -9.01 13.56 -9.52
C THR A 247 -8.61 12.24 -8.82
N LEU A 248 -9.51 11.65 -8.02
CA LEU A 248 -9.31 10.33 -7.41
C LEU A 248 -9.56 9.18 -8.37
N MET A 249 -10.36 9.40 -9.42
CA MET A 249 -10.67 8.37 -10.40
C MET A 249 -9.52 8.14 -11.39
N LEU A 250 -8.57 9.08 -11.46
CA LEU A 250 -7.45 9.00 -12.39
C LEU A 250 -6.32 8.16 -11.77
N PRO A 251 -5.91 7.05 -12.42
CA PRO A 251 -4.85 6.19 -11.92
C PRO A 251 -3.52 6.95 -11.86
N VAL A 252 -2.68 6.62 -10.87
CA VAL A 252 -1.43 7.36 -10.61
C VAL A 252 -0.52 7.36 -11.84
N GLU A 253 -0.52 6.27 -12.59
CA GLU A 253 0.27 6.02 -13.80
C GLU A 253 -0.01 7.06 -14.88
N VAL A 254 -1.28 7.44 -15.08
CA VAL A 254 -1.69 8.43 -16.09
C VAL A 254 -1.42 9.86 -15.60
N ARG A 255 -1.28 10.07 -14.29
CA ARG A 255 -1.05 11.40 -13.68
C ARG A 255 0.41 11.83 -13.70
N ILE A 256 1.36 10.89 -13.71
CA ILE A 256 2.79 11.20 -13.52
C ILE A 256 3.31 12.13 -14.62
N PHE A 257 3.09 11.80 -15.89
CA PHE A 257 3.63 12.60 -17.00
C PHE A 257 3.12 14.05 -17.01
N PRO A 258 1.79 14.31 -16.93
CA PRO A 258 1.29 15.68 -16.86
C PRO A 258 1.83 16.47 -15.66
N THR A 259 1.99 15.81 -14.51
CA THR A 259 2.49 16.49 -13.30
C THR A 259 3.95 16.92 -13.48
N VAL A 260 4.79 16.07 -14.07
CA VAL A 260 6.20 16.39 -14.36
C VAL A 260 6.29 17.54 -15.38
N GLU A 261 5.47 17.52 -16.42
CA GLU A 261 5.43 18.57 -17.44
C GLU A 261 5.06 19.94 -16.84
N VAL A 262 4.06 19.99 -15.95
CA VAL A 262 3.67 21.23 -15.26
C VAL A 262 4.81 21.74 -14.37
N ILE A 263 5.47 20.87 -13.60
CA ILE A 263 6.62 21.25 -12.77
C ILE A 263 7.79 21.77 -13.61
N ALA A 264 8.00 21.20 -14.79
CA ALA A 264 9.01 21.66 -15.74
C ALA A 264 8.68 23.06 -16.28
N HIS A 265 7.44 23.30 -16.71
CA HIS A 265 6.99 24.62 -17.16
C HIS A 265 7.07 25.70 -16.06
N LEU A 266 6.92 25.31 -14.79
CA LEU A 266 7.08 26.20 -13.65
C LEU A 266 8.56 26.45 -13.27
N ASN A 267 9.53 25.88 -14.01
CA ASN A 267 10.97 25.92 -13.71
C ASN A 267 11.30 25.42 -12.29
N MET A 268 10.52 24.45 -11.80
CA MET A 268 10.69 23.84 -10.48
C MET A 268 11.35 22.45 -10.58
N THR A 269 12.01 22.16 -11.70
CA THR A 269 12.78 20.92 -11.90
C THR A 269 13.95 20.87 -10.92
N ASP A 270 14.31 19.66 -10.49
CA ASP A 270 15.44 19.42 -9.57
C ASP A 270 15.34 20.22 -8.25
N SER A 271 14.11 20.43 -7.76
CA SER A 271 13.85 21.17 -6.53
C SER A 271 12.92 20.41 -5.59
N MET A 272 13.17 20.54 -4.28
CA MET A 272 12.31 19.98 -3.23
C MET A 272 10.87 20.51 -3.32
N THR A 273 10.69 21.77 -3.71
CA THR A 273 9.36 22.35 -3.89
C THR A 273 8.62 21.69 -5.06
N GLY A 274 9.34 21.37 -6.15
CA GLY A 274 8.77 20.67 -7.31
C GLY A 274 8.29 19.25 -6.98
N LEU A 275 8.98 18.57 -6.06
CA LEU A 275 8.59 17.23 -5.60
C LEU A 275 7.45 17.26 -4.57
N THR A 276 7.44 18.25 -3.67
CA THR A 276 6.50 18.27 -2.54
C THR A 276 5.16 18.93 -2.88
N LEU A 277 5.17 20.02 -3.64
CA LEU A 277 3.98 20.86 -3.86
C LEU A 277 2.82 20.11 -4.54
N PRO A 278 3.02 19.30 -5.61
CA PRO A 278 1.93 18.55 -6.22
C PRO A 278 1.26 17.56 -5.27
N LEU A 279 2.04 16.99 -4.34
CA LEU A 279 1.59 15.96 -3.40
C LEU A 279 0.86 16.55 -2.19
N MET A 280 0.93 17.87 -1.95
CA MET A 280 0.15 18.54 -0.91
C MET A 280 -1.35 18.58 -1.25
N ALA A 281 -1.74 18.53 -2.51
CA ALA A 281 -3.14 18.46 -2.89
C ALA A 281 -3.61 16.99 -2.86
N SER A 282 -4.39 16.61 -1.84
CA SER A 282 -4.95 15.26 -1.73
C SER A 282 -6.46 15.28 -1.69
N ALA A 283 -7.08 14.85 -2.78
CA ALA A 283 -8.52 14.68 -2.85
C ALA A 283 -9.03 13.62 -1.86
N THR A 284 -8.23 12.59 -1.55
CA THR A 284 -8.60 11.54 -0.59
C THR A 284 -8.70 12.13 0.81
N ALA A 285 -7.71 12.94 1.21
CA ALA A 285 -7.73 13.61 2.51
C ALA A 285 -8.92 14.58 2.61
N THR A 286 -9.18 15.37 1.57
CA THR A 286 -10.34 16.29 1.54
C THR A 286 -11.66 15.53 1.65
N PHE A 287 -11.78 14.41 0.93
CA PHE A 287 -12.96 13.57 0.98
C PHE A 287 -13.18 12.97 2.38
N LEU A 288 -12.13 12.44 3.01
CA LEU A 288 -12.21 11.85 4.35
C LEU A 288 -12.57 12.90 5.41
N PHE A 289 -11.94 14.08 5.40
CA PHE A 289 -12.32 15.16 6.31
C PHE A 289 -13.77 15.62 6.08
N ARG A 290 -14.20 15.75 4.83
CA ARG A 290 -15.59 16.09 4.51
C ARG A 290 -16.55 15.03 5.05
N GLN A 291 -16.23 13.75 4.88
CA GLN A 291 -17.06 12.67 5.38
C GLN A 291 -17.18 12.73 6.89
N PHE A 292 -16.08 13.00 7.59
CA PHE A 292 -16.11 13.22 9.04
C PHE A 292 -16.93 14.45 9.44
N PHE A 293 -16.75 15.60 8.79
CA PHE A 293 -17.49 16.82 9.10
C PHE A 293 -18.99 16.68 8.88
N MET A 294 -19.42 15.90 7.90
CA MET A 294 -20.84 15.58 7.68
C MET A 294 -21.45 14.69 8.77
N THR A 295 -20.63 14.05 9.62
CA THR A 295 -21.14 13.30 10.79
C THR A 295 -21.29 14.17 12.04
N LEU A 296 -20.74 15.39 12.04
CA LEU A 296 -20.89 16.31 13.18
C LEU A 296 -22.31 16.91 13.16
N PRO A 297 -23.04 16.87 14.29
CA PRO A 297 -24.41 17.38 14.34
C PRO A 297 -24.43 18.90 14.11
N ASP A 298 -25.39 19.38 13.30
CA ASP A 298 -25.56 20.79 12.96
C ASP A 298 -25.81 21.68 14.21
N GLU A 299 -26.38 21.10 15.26
CA GLU A 299 -26.61 21.74 16.57
C GLU A 299 -25.34 22.36 17.17
N LEU A 300 -24.16 21.77 16.94
CA LEU A 300 -22.88 22.33 17.41
C LEU A 300 -22.56 23.67 16.75
N MET A 301 -22.86 23.78 15.45
CA MET A 301 -22.66 25.00 14.69
C MET A 301 -23.65 26.08 15.12
N GLU A 302 -24.91 25.70 15.35
CA GLU A 302 -25.96 26.61 15.82
C GLU A 302 -25.66 27.14 17.22
N ALA A 303 -25.25 26.27 18.15
CA ALA A 303 -24.83 26.66 19.49
C ALA A 303 -23.65 27.64 19.47
N ALA A 304 -22.60 27.33 18.70
CA ALA A 304 -21.45 28.22 18.54
C ALA A 304 -21.85 29.59 17.95
N ARG A 305 -22.86 29.62 17.07
CA ARG A 305 -23.40 30.86 16.50
C ARG A 305 -24.19 31.68 17.51
N ILE A 306 -24.97 31.03 18.39
CA ILE A 306 -25.68 31.67 19.50
C ILE A 306 -24.66 32.28 20.49
N ASP A 307 -23.54 31.59 20.74
CA ASP A 307 -22.42 32.08 21.55
C ASP A 307 -21.59 33.19 20.87
N GLY A 308 -21.96 33.61 19.66
CA GLY A 308 -21.28 34.66 18.91
C GLY A 308 -19.89 34.26 18.40
N ALA A 309 -19.58 32.98 18.31
CA ALA A 309 -18.30 32.51 17.78
C ALA A 309 -18.18 32.82 16.28
N SER A 310 -17.03 33.36 15.87
CA SER A 310 -16.73 33.53 14.45
C SER A 310 -16.49 32.16 13.78
N PRO A 311 -16.68 32.04 12.45
CA PRO A 311 -16.46 30.77 11.76
C PRO A 311 -15.05 30.20 11.95
N MET A 312 -14.02 31.06 12.00
CA MET A 312 -12.65 30.57 12.24
C MET A 312 -12.43 30.15 13.68
N ARG A 313 -13.13 30.78 14.63
CA ARG A 313 -13.11 30.36 16.03
C ARG A 313 -13.79 29.00 16.21
N PHE A 314 -14.95 28.78 15.60
CA PHE A 314 -15.60 27.45 15.55
C PHE A 314 -14.67 26.38 14.97
N PHE A 315 -13.93 26.71 13.91
CA PHE A 315 -12.95 25.79 13.32
C PHE A 315 -11.86 25.36 14.30
N PHE A 316 -11.17 26.33 14.92
CA PHE A 316 -10.05 26.03 15.83
C PHE A 316 -10.49 25.46 17.18
N ASP A 317 -11.60 25.95 17.74
CA ASP A 317 -12.02 25.60 19.10
C ASP A 317 -12.85 24.31 19.14
N MET A 318 -13.56 23.96 18.06
CA MET A 318 -14.42 22.75 18.00
C MET A 318 -14.00 21.75 16.93
N VAL A 319 -14.01 22.16 15.65
CA VAL A 319 -13.85 21.23 14.52
C VAL A 319 -12.47 20.56 14.53
N LEU A 320 -11.40 21.34 14.70
CA LEU A 320 -10.02 20.84 14.65
C LEU A 320 -9.69 19.88 15.82
N PRO A 321 -10.08 20.16 17.09
CA PRO A 321 -9.93 19.21 18.20
C PRO A 321 -10.71 17.90 18.00
N LEU A 322 -11.93 17.97 17.48
CA LEU A 322 -12.74 16.78 17.17
C LEU A 322 -12.10 15.95 16.04
N SER A 323 -11.33 16.59 15.16
CA SER A 323 -10.65 15.95 14.03
C SER A 323 -9.33 15.28 14.37
N ARG A 324 -8.87 15.31 15.63
CA ARG A 324 -7.54 14.80 16.02
C ARG A 324 -7.28 13.35 15.59
N THR A 325 -8.29 12.48 15.65
CA THR A 325 -8.17 11.08 15.22
C THR A 325 -7.98 10.96 13.71
N ASN A 326 -8.72 11.75 12.93
CA ASN A 326 -8.56 11.80 11.47
C ASN A 326 -7.22 12.43 11.06
N LEU A 327 -6.78 13.47 11.78
CA LEU A 327 -5.46 14.09 11.60
C LEU A 327 -4.33 13.08 11.85
N ALA A 328 -4.43 12.29 12.93
CA ALA A 328 -3.46 11.26 13.25
C ALA A 328 -3.47 10.10 12.24
N ALA A 329 -4.63 9.75 11.68
CA ALA A 329 -4.74 8.69 10.68
C ALA A 329 -4.19 9.09 9.30
N LEU A 330 -4.19 10.39 8.98
CA LEU A 330 -3.72 10.93 7.69
C LEU A 330 -2.26 11.38 7.71
N PHE A 331 -1.64 11.46 8.90
CA PHE A 331 -0.24 11.78 9.09
C PHE A 331 0.64 10.59 8.70
#